data_AF-A0A1G2E154-F1
#
_entry.id   AF-A0A1G2E154-F1
#
_cell.length_a   1.000
_cell.length_b   1.000
_cell.length_c   1.000
_cell.angle_alpha   90.00
_cell.angle_beta   90.00
_cell.angle_gamma   90.00
#
_symmetry.space_group_name_H-M   'P 1'
#
loop_
_entity.id
_entity.type
_entity.pdbx_description
1 polymer ?
#
loop_
_entity_poly.entity_id
_entity_poly.type
_entity_poly.pdbx_seq_one_letter_code
_entity_poly.pdbx_strand_id
1 'polypeptide(L)'
;MKPHISTTKEESGIDEEFVLKLRELAQKERHQEYLDLLHPALEQVVLRESDEPLLHLKKHLDPRIAIDLAELPIELTKEEHSGRFYLRKGIIERLNRVQASLPDEFRLCVRDPLRTEDIVWKLHRAYVANVMKEQDVDERTADLYVRNILALPDDPVTPGHMTGGAIDVVLLHADGSRAQMVIDYEVIPRKKQMFTDCSGLPEHVVYHRQLLKTHMEGEGFMNYFREYWHYSFGDSYWAVRRKEKVAHYGIPQKHHFPS
;
A
#
# COMPACT_ATOMS: atom_id res chain seq x y z
N MET A 1 -9.36 44.77 -14.19
CA MET A 1 -8.37 43.74 -14.55
C MET A 1 -8.13 42.85 -13.34
N LYS A 2 -8.54 41.59 -13.38
CA LYS A 2 -8.19 40.60 -12.34
C LYS A 2 -6.78 40.08 -12.65
N PRO A 3 -5.88 39.96 -11.67
CA PRO A 3 -4.54 39.44 -11.93
C PRO A 3 -4.64 37.95 -12.26
N HIS A 4 -4.08 37.57 -13.41
CA HIS A 4 -3.86 36.19 -13.80
C HIS A 4 -2.74 35.64 -12.90
N ILE A 5 -3.10 34.82 -11.92
CA ILE A 5 -2.13 33.98 -11.23
C ILE A 5 -1.80 32.86 -12.21
N SER A 6 -0.67 33.01 -12.91
CA SER A 6 -0.06 31.93 -13.69
C SER A 6 0.49 30.90 -12.72
N THR A 7 -0.29 29.85 -12.42
CA THR A 7 0.23 28.65 -11.77
C THR A 7 0.84 27.77 -12.85
N THR A 8 2.07 28.07 -13.26
CA THR A 8 2.91 27.06 -13.88
C THR A 8 3.18 26.00 -12.81
N LYS A 9 2.38 24.93 -12.78
CA LYS A 9 2.76 23.71 -12.10
C LYS A 9 4.06 23.27 -12.76
N GLU A 10 5.19 23.48 -12.08
CA GLU A 10 6.42 22.79 -12.46
C GLU A 10 6.08 21.29 -12.53
N GLU A 11 6.27 20.69 -13.70
CA GLU A 11 6.01 19.28 -13.91
C GLU A 11 6.91 18.48 -12.95
N SER A 12 6.33 17.57 -12.16
CA SER A 12 7.13 16.52 -11.54
C SER A 12 7.79 15.78 -12.70
N GLY A 13 9.11 15.56 -12.71
CA GLY A 13 9.80 14.76 -13.75
C GLY A 13 9.40 13.28 -13.79
N ILE A 14 8.24 12.95 -13.23
CA ILE A 14 7.60 11.66 -13.15
C ILE A 14 6.51 11.65 -14.23
N ASP A 15 6.78 10.96 -15.33
CA ASP A 15 5.85 10.81 -16.44
C ASP A 15 5.32 9.36 -16.52
N GLU A 16 4.60 9.04 -17.60
CA GLU A 16 4.07 7.69 -17.80
C GLU A 16 5.17 6.69 -18.11
N GLU A 17 6.23 7.13 -18.81
CA GLU A 17 7.39 6.30 -19.15
C GLU A 17 8.13 5.85 -17.90
N PHE A 18 8.30 6.72 -16.91
CA PHE A 18 8.86 6.39 -15.60
C PHE A 18 8.10 5.26 -14.90
N VAL A 19 6.77 5.37 -14.82
CA VAL A 19 5.93 4.35 -14.17
C VAL A 19 5.96 3.02 -14.93
N LEU A 20 5.95 3.07 -16.26
CA LEU A 20 6.11 1.88 -17.10
C LEU A 20 7.48 1.24 -16.91
N LYS A 21 8.55 2.04 -16.76
CA LYS A 21 9.89 1.52 -16.52
C LYS A 21 10.02 0.83 -15.17
N LEU A 22 9.44 1.40 -14.11
CA LEU A 22 9.37 0.74 -12.79
C LEU A 22 8.65 -0.61 -12.88
N ARG A 23 7.56 -0.70 -13.65
CA ARG A 23 6.84 -1.97 -13.88
C ARG A 23 7.72 -3.00 -14.60
N GLU A 24 8.38 -2.58 -15.67
CA GLU A 24 9.28 -3.44 -16.45
C GLU A 24 10.41 -4.01 -15.56
N LEU A 25 11.07 -3.16 -14.78
CA LEU A 25 12.17 -3.56 -13.88
C LEU A 25 11.69 -4.55 -12.81
N ALA A 26 10.51 -4.29 -12.23
CA ALA A 26 9.90 -5.19 -11.24
C ALA A 26 9.54 -6.56 -11.82
N GLN A 27 8.98 -6.61 -13.04
CA GLN A 27 8.64 -7.87 -13.72
C GLN A 27 9.88 -8.68 -14.12
N LYS A 28 10.99 -8.01 -14.42
CA LYS A 28 12.28 -8.63 -14.74
C LYS A 28 13.14 -8.95 -13.51
N GLU A 29 12.62 -8.73 -12.30
CA GLU A 29 13.34 -8.94 -11.03
C GLU A 29 14.68 -8.14 -10.98
N ARG A 30 14.72 -6.97 -11.64
CA ARG A 30 15.88 -6.06 -11.67
C ARG A 30 15.90 -5.16 -10.44
N HIS A 31 16.07 -5.79 -9.28
CA HIS A 31 15.85 -5.19 -7.96
C HIS A 31 16.67 -3.92 -7.66
N GLN A 32 17.97 -3.92 -8.00
CA GLN A 32 18.82 -2.76 -7.75
C GLN A 32 18.42 -1.58 -8.63
N GLU A 33 18.28 -1.80 -9.95
CA GLU A 33 17.85 -0.74 -10.88
C GLU A 33 16.47 -0.20 -10.56
N TYR A 34 15.57 -1.04 -10.04
CA TYR A 34 14.25 -0.59 -9.57
C TYR A 34 14.38 0.45 -8.46
N LEU A 35 15.21 0.16 -7.44
CA LEU A 35 15.44 1.08 -6.32
C LEU A 35 16.22 2.32 -6.75
N ASP A 36 17.25 2.15 -7.60
CA ASP A 36 18.04 3.25 -8.16
C ASP A 36 17.18 4.23 -8.97
N LEU A 37 16.11 3.74 -9.62
CA LEU A 37 15.14 4.57 -10.32
C LEU A 37 14.10 5.20 -9.37
N LEU A 38 13.60 4.44 -8.40
CA LEU A 38 12.53 4.88 -7.50
C LEU A 38 13.01 5.88 -6.44
N HIS A 39 14.15 5.63 -5.80
CA HIS A 39 14.63 6.40 -4.65
C HIS A 39 14.84 7.90 -4.97
N PRO A 40 15.51 8.28 -6.09
CA PRO A 40 15.65 9.69 -6.43
C PRO A 40 14.32 10.40 -6.72
N ALA A 41 13.29 9.67 -7.16
CA ALA A 41 11.96 10.24 -7.35
C ALA A 41 11.26 10.45 -5.99
N LEU A 42 11.44 9.54 -5.04
CA LEU A 42 10.92 9.69 -3.67
C LEU A 42 11.57 10.88 -2.95
N GLU A 43 12.88 11.09 -3.11
CA GLU A 43 13.62 12.22 -2.51
C GLU A 43 13.14 13.59 -2.98
N GLN A 44 12.53 13.67 -4.16
CA GLN A 44 11.95 14.91 -4.70
C GLN A 44 10.58 15.24 -4.09
N VAL A 45 9.96 14.31 -3.37
CA VAL A 45 8.66 14.54 -2.74
C VAL A 45 8.84 15.34 -1.45
N VAL A 46 8.17 16.48 -1.37
CA VAL A 46 8.13 17.31 -0.18
C VAL A 46 7.04 16.82 0.77
N LEU A 47 7.40 16.40 1.98
CA LEU A 47 6.42 16.12 3.02
C LEU A 47 5.83 17.41 3.57
N ARG A 48 4.50 17.53 3.53
CA ARG A 48 3.70 18.55 4.23
C ARG A 48 2.63 17.83 5.04
N GLU A 49 2.99 17.48 6.28
CA GLU A 49 2.09 16.78 7.19
C GLU A 49 0.76 17.53 7.35
N SER A 50 -0.33 16.78 7.22
CA SER A 50 -1.71 17.26 7.32
C SER A 50 -2.17 17.56 8.75
N ASP A 51 -1.44 17.02 9.73
CA ASP A 51 -1.77 17.00 11.16
C ASP A 51 -3.14 16.36 11.49
N GLU A 52 -3.70 15.57 10.56
CA GLU A 52 -4.97 14.91 10.83
C GLU A 52 -4.81 13.74 11.82
N PRO A 53 -5.79 13.56 12.73
CA PRO A 53 -5.67 12.53 13.76
C PRO A 53 -5.73 11.13 13.16
N LEU A 54 -5.12 10.19 13.88
CA LEU A 54 -5.38 8.77 13.69
C LEU A 54 -6.68 8.40 14.40
N LEU A 55 -7.52 7.63 13.72
CA LEU A 55 -8.77 7.12 14.26
C LEU A 55 -8.74 5.60 14.35
N HIS A 56 -9.36 5.07 15.40
CA HIS A 56 -9.42 3.63 15.62
C HIS A 56 -10.46 2.99 14.68
N LEU A 57 -10.06 1.99 13.88
CA LEU A 57 -10.88 1.40 12.81
C LEU A 57 -12.26 0.94 13.29
N LYS A 58 -12.31 0.16 14.38
CA LYS A 58 -13.58 -0.39 14.92
C LYS A 58 -14.61 0.66 15.34
N LYS A 59 -14.20 1.93 15.55
CA LYS A 59 -15.09 3.00 15.99
C LYS A 59 -15.59 3.86 14.82
N HIS A 60 -14.85 3.89 13.71
CA HIS A 60 -15.03 4.91 12.68
C HIS A 60 -15.23 4.36 11.26
N LEU A 61 -14.96 3.08 11.02
CA LEU A 61 -15.34 2.44 9.74
C LEU A 61 -16.85 2.19 9.69
N ASP A 62 -17.40 2.27 8.48
CA ASP A 62 -18.75 1.78 8.16
C ASP A 62 -18.88 0.33 8.66
N PRO A 63 -19.95 -0.02 9.40
CA PRO A 63 -20.12 -1.37 9.96
C PRO A 63 -20.10 -2.51 8.93
N ARG A 64 -20.30 -2.20 7.65
CA ARG A 64 -20.20 -3.15 6.54
C ARG A 64 -18.74 -3.52 6.21
N ILE A 65 -17.77 -2.68 6.57
CA ILE A 65 -16.35 -2.93 6.32
C ILE A 65 -15.84 -3.92 7.37
N ALA A 66 -15.40 -5.08 6.92
CA ALA A 66 -14.81 -6.09 7.78
C ALA A 66 -13.38 -5.67 8.20
N ILE A 67 -13.01 -6.04 9.42
CA ILE A 67 -11.63 -5.96 9.91
C ILE A 67 -11.20 -7.37 10.26
N ASP A 68 -10.41 -7.97 9.39
CA ASP A 68 -9.79 -9.28 9.58
C ASP A 68 -8.30 -9.02 9.32
N LEU A 69 -7.52 -8.73 10.36
CA LEU A 69 -6.12 -8.34 10.15
C LEU A 69 -5.29 -9.55 9.71
N ALA A 70 -4.34 -9.32 8.80
CA ALA A 70 -3.39 -10.32 8.38
C ALA A 70 -2.50 -10.76 9.54
N GLU A 71 -2.36 -12.08 9.65
CA GLU A 71 -1.33 -12.70 10.48
C GLU A 71 0.02 -12.37 9.84
N LEU A 72 0.83 -11.61 10.56
CA LEU A 72 2.19 -11.30 10.14
C LEU A 72 3.08 -12.49 10.54
N PRO A 73 4.11 -12.83 9.76
CA PRO A 73 5.02 -13.94 10.06
C PRO A 73 6.06 -13.57 11.14
N ILE A 74 5.59 -12.88 12.18
CA ILE A 74 6.37 -12.37 13.30
C ILE A 74 5.50 -12.40 14.56
N GLU A 75 6.14 -12.53 15.72
CA GLU A 75 5.45 -12.37 16.99
C GLU A 75 5.26 -10.89 17.30
N LEU A 76 4.01 -10.54 17.64
CA LEU A 76 3.63 -9.21 18.09
C LEU A 76 3.27 -9.24 19.56
N THR A 77 3.73 -8.25 20.30
CA THR A 77 3.17 -7.92 21.61
C THR A 77 1.71 -7.49 21.47
N LYS A 78 0.97 -7.50 22.58
CA LYS A 78 -0.42 -6.99 22.59
C LYS A 78 -0.49 -5.53 22.15
N GLU A 79 0.47 -4.70 22.58
CA GLU A 79 0.54 -3.28 22.23
C GLU A 79 0.79 -3.09 20.73
N GLU A 80 1.76 -3.80 20.15
CA GLU A 80 2.02 -3.77 18.71
C GLU A 80 0.80 -4.22 17.90
N HIS A 81 0.14 -5.30 18.31
CA HIS A 81 -1.08 -5.76 17.65
C HIS A 81 -2.22 -4.74 17.74
N SER A 82 -2.45 -4.16 18.92
CA SER A 82 -3.48 -3.12 19.11
C SER A 82 -3.17 -1.84 18.33
N GLY A 83 -1.90 -1.45 18.23
CA GLY A 83 -1.44 -0.27 17.48
C GLY A 83 -1.74 -0.34 15.98
N ARG A 84 -1.94 -1.54 15.42
CA ARG A 84 -2.31 -1.72 14.00
C ARG A 84 -3.71 -1.21 13.67
N PHE A 85 -4.62 -1.08 14.65
CA PHE A 85 -6.03 -0.72 14.42
C PHE A 85 -6.28 0.78 14.18
N TYR A 86 -5.30 1.51 13.66
CA TYR A 86 -5.39 2.95 13.42
C TYR A 86 -5.08 3.27 11.96
N LEU A 87 -5.76 4.28 11.44
CA LEU A 87 -5.44 4.92 10.16
C LEU A 87 -5.73 6.41 10.29
N ARG A 88 -5.18 7.21 9.36
CA ARG A 88 -5.48 8.64 9.30
C ARG A 88 -6.98 8.86 9.06
N LYS A 89 -7.54 9.93 9.63
CA LYS A 89 -8.96 10.26 9.51
C LYS A 89 -9.43 10.25 8.06
N GLY A 90 -8.72 10.93 7.17
CA GLY A 90 -9.04 11.01 5.74
C GLY A 90 -9.04 9.65 5.04
N ILE A 91 -8.20 8.70 5.49
CA ILE A 91 -8.19 7.33 4.97
C ILE A 91 -9.46 6.58 5.36
N ILE A 92 -9.87 6.67 6.62
CA ILE A 92 -11.11 6.04 7.09
C ILE A 92 -12.34 6.63 6.38
N GLU A 93 -12.39 7.95 6.23
CA GLU A 93 -13.49 8.60 5.50
C GLU A 93 -13.53 8.18 4.03
N ARG A 94 -12.38 8.02 3.37
CA ARG A 94 -12.29 7.47 2.02
C ARG A 94 -12.77 6.02 1.97
N LEU A 95 -12.31 5.15 2.86
CA LEU A 95 -12.75 3.73 2.92
C LEU A 95 -14.27 3.62 3.09
N ASN A 96 -14.88 4.48 3.90
CA ASN A 96 -16.33 4.51 4.07
C ASN A 96 -17.05 4.90 2.77
N ARG A 97 -16.51 5.86 1.99
CA ARG A 97 -17.05 6.22 0.67
C ARG A 97 -16.83 5.13 -0.37
N VAL A 98 -15.67 4.46 -0.35
CA VAL A 98 -15.42 3.28 -1.20
C VAL A 98 -16.49 2.22 -0.90
N GLN A 99 -16.71 1.86 0.36
CA GLN A 99 -17.75 0.89 0.74
C GLN A 99 -19.15 1.34 0.33
N ALA A 100 -19.47 2.63 0.43
CA ALA A 100 -20.76 3.15 -0.01
C ALA A 100 -20.96 3.10 -1.54
N SER A 101 -19.86 3.13 -2.31
CA SER A 101 -19.90 3.05 -3.77
C SER A 101 -19.89 1.63 -4.33
N LEU A 102 -19.46 0.63 -3.53
CA LEU A 102 -19.41 -0.77 -3.95
C LEU A 102 -20.82 -1.33 -4.21
N PRO A 103 -20.96 -2.30 -5.15
CA PRO A 103 -22.19 -3.06 -5.30
C PRO A 103 -22.59 -3.75 -3.99
N ASP A 104 -23.89 -3.92 -3.77
CA ASP A 104 -24.45 -4.43 -2.51
C ASP A 104 -24.00 -5.86 -2.18
N GLU A 105 -23.53 -6.61 -3.17
CA GLU A 105 -23.01 -7.97 -3.06
C GLU A 105 -21.58 -8.01 -2.49
N PHE A 106 -20.90 -6.88 -2.35
CA PHE A 106 -19.50 -6.81 -1.93
C PHE A 106 -19.25 -5.94 -0.70
N ARG A 107 -18.24 -6.33 0.06
CA ARG A 107 -17.76 -5.63 1.26
C ARG A 107 -16.25 -5.47 1.19
N LEU A 108 -15.73 -4.36 1.71
CA LEU A 108 -14.30 -4.21 1.96
C LEU A 108 -13.90 -5.05 3.17
N CYS A 109 -12.69 -5.58 3.13
CA CYS A 109 -12.03 -6.20 4.28
C CYS A 109 -10.63 -5.62 4.44
N VAL A 110 -10.43 -4.91 5.55
CA VAL A 110 -9.13 -4.36 5.93
C VAL A 110 -8.24 -5.50 6.46
N ARG A 111 -7.09 -5.69 5.82
CA ARG A 111 -6.10 -6.73 6.14
C ARG A 111 -4.88 -6.18 6.86
N ASP A 112 -4.31 -5.05 6.45
CA ASP A 112 -3.14 -4.52 7.13
C ASP A 112 -3.08 -2.99 7.11
N PRO A 113 -3.24 -2.30 8.26
CA PRO A 113 -3.36 -0.85 8.31
C PRO A 113 -2.03 -0.23 8.74
N LEU A 114 -1.92 0.34 9.94
CA LEU A 114 -0.71 0.98 10.43
C LEU A 114 0.33 -0.06 10.85
N ARG A 115 1.58 0.13 10.45
CA ARG A 115 2.75 -0.61 10.96
C ARG A 115 3.63 0.35 11.73
N THR A 116 4.15 -0.04 12.89
CA THR A 116 5.21 0.70 13.59
C THR A 116 6.57 0.36 13.00
N GLU A 117 7.58 1.17 13.29
CA GLU A 117 8.96 0.90 12.91
C GLU A 117 9.44 -0.49 13.39
N ASP A 118 9.14 -0.85 14.64
CA ASP A 118 9.49 -2.15 15.22
C ASP A 118 8.87 -3.32 14.44
N ILE A 119 7.60 -3.17 14.02
CA ILE A 119 6.92 -4.18 13.19
C ILE A 119 7.63 -4.32 11.85
N VAL A 120 7.99 -3.20 11.20
CA VAL A 120 8.67 -3.23 9.89
C VAL A 120 10.05 -3.90 10.00
N TRP A 121 10.84 -3.58 11.02
CA TRP A 121 12.14 -4.23 11.23
C TRP A 121 12.04 -5.71 11.59
N LYS A 122 11.00 -6.12 12.35
CA LYS A 122 10.71 -7.53 12.61
C LYS A 122 10.34 -8.26 11.31
N LEU A 123 9.47 -7.67 10.48
CA LEU A 123 9.08 -8.22 9.18
C LEU A 123 10.29 -8.36 8.26
N HIS A 124 11.13 -7.33 8.18
CA HIS A 124 12.36 -7.36 7.39
C HIS A 124 13.24 -8.53 7.76
N ARG A 125 13.60 -8.70 9.04
CA ARG A 125 14.42 -9.84 9.51
C ARG A 125 13.79 -11.18 9.17
N ALA A 126 12.48 -11.33 9.37
CA ALA A 126 11.78 -12.57 9.06
C ALA A 126 11.79 -12.88 7.56
N TYR A 127 11.55 -11.87 6.70
CA TYR A 127 11.59 -12.04 5.25
C TYR A 127 12.99 -12.31 4.72
N VAL A 128 14.02 -11.62 5.23
CA VAL A 128 15.42 -11.87 4.83
C VAL A 128 15.79 -13.32 5.15
N ALA A 129 15.52 -13.77 6.38
CA ALA A 129 15.79 -15.15 6.78
C ALA A 129 15.03 -16.17 5.90
N ASN A 130 13.77 -15.89 5.55
CA ASN A 130 12.99 -16.76 4.69
C ASN A 130 13.56 -16.83 3.26
N VAL A 131 13.91 -15.67 2.68
CA VAL A 131 14.47 -15.61 1.32
C VAL A 131 15.82 -16.30 1.23
N MET A 132 16.71 -16.08 2.20
CA MET A 132 17.99 -16.79 2.28
C MET A 132 17.78 -18.31 2.27
N LYS A 133 16.79 -18.80 3.03
CA LYS A 133 16.49 -20.23 3.13
C LYS A 133 15.82 -20.79 1.86
N GLU A 134 14.82 -20.10 1.33
CA GLU A 134 14.03 -20.60 0.20
C GLU A 134 14.77 -20.51 -1.14
N GLN A 135 15.63 -19.51 -1.31
CA GLN A 135 16.34 -19.25 -2.56
C GLN A 135 17.83 -19.63 -2.52
N ASP A 136 18.35 -20.03 -1.35
CA ASP A 136 19.76 -20.37 -1.14
C ASP A 136 20.71 -19.24 -1.58
N VAL A 137 20.47 -18.05 -1.04
CA VAL A 137 21.22 -16.82 -1.35
C VAL A 137 21.82 -16.19 -0.10
N ASP A 138 22.82 -15.33 -0.30
CA ASP A 138 23.41 -14.56 0.79
C ASP A 138 22.47 -13.47 1.33
N GLU A 139 22.80 -12.97 2.53
CA GLU A 139 22.01 -11.95 3.21
C GLU A 139 21.85 -10.67 2.38
N ARG A 140 22.89 -10.27 1.64
CA ARG A 140 22.85 -9.06 0.80
C ARG A 140 21.83 -9.20 -0.32
N THR A 141 21.80 -10.34 -0.99
CA THR A 141 20.85 -10.63 -2.07
C THR A 141 19.43 -10.73 -1.52
N ALA A 142 19.27 -11.37 -0.36
CA ALA A 142 17.99 -11.46 0.31
C ALA A 142 17.48 -10.08 0.76
N ASP A 143 18.33 -9.23 1.35
CA ASP A 143 17.99 -7.85 1.73
C ASP A 143 17.50 -7.04 0.52
N LEU A 144 18.24 -7.10 -0.60
CA LEU A 144 17.86 -6.43 -1.84
C LEU A 144 16.48 -6.89 -2.35
N TYR A 145 16.21 -8.20 -2.30
CA TYR A 145 14.89 -8.74 -2.63
C TYR A 145 13.80 -8.22 -1.69
N VAL A 146 14.07 -8.22 -0.38
CA VAL A 146 13.10 -7.78 0.64
C VAL A 146 12.77 -6.30 0.51
N ARG A 147 13.76 -5.43 0.26
CA ARG A 147 13.55 -3.99 0.02
C ARG A 147 12.65 -3.69 -1.18
N ASN A 148 12.54 -4.63 -2.11
CA ASN A 148 11.58 -4.50 -3.20
C ASN A 148 10.16 -4.80 -2.74
N ILE A 149 9.92 -5.72 -1.80
CA ILE A 149 8.55 -6.10 -1.36
C ILE A 149 8.11 -5.41 -0.05
N LEU A 150 9.03 -4.84 0.70
CA LEU A 150 8.80 -4.15 1.96
C LEU A 150 9.63 -2.86 1.99
N ALA A 151 8.96 -1.72 1.94
CA ALA A 151 9.60 -0.42 2.20
C ALA A 151 10.08 -0.35 3.65
N LEU A 152 11.29 0.14 3.86
CA LEU A 152 11.98 0.11 5.15
C LEU A 152 12.11 1.50 5.79
N PRO A 153 12.28 1.57 7.12
CA PRO A 153 12.40 2.85 7.83
C PRO A 153 13.65 3.65 7.44
N ASP A 154 14.66 2.99 6.88
CA ASP A 154 15.91 3.60 6.39
C ASP A 154 15.89 3.96 4.90
N ASP A 155 14.75 3.78 4.21
CA ASP A 155 14.55 4.27 2.85
C ASP A 155 14.50 5.82 2.83
N PRO A 156 14.65 6.48 1.66
CA PRO A 156 14.73 7.95 1.59
C PRO A 156 13.47 8.69 2.09
N VAL A 157 12.36 7.98 2.18
CA VAL A 157 11.08 8.50 2.67
C VAL A 157 10.39 7.46 3.55
N THR A 158 9.50 7.91 4.42
CA THR A 158 8.74 7.02 5.31
C THR A 158 7.90 5.98 4.53
N PRO A 159 7.96 4.69 4.88
CA PRO A 159 7.08 3.66 4.34
C PRO A 159 5.59 3.99 4.51
N GLY A 160 4.78 3.74 3.47
CA GLY A 160 3.37 4.12 3.45
C GLY A 160 2.55 3.62 4.66
N HIS A 161 2.70 2.35 5.04
CA HIS A 161 2.02 1.79 6.20
C HIS A 161 2.43 2.43 7.52
N MET A 162 3.64 3.00 7.62
CA MET A 162 4.08 3.72 8.82
C MET A 162 3.47 5.12 8.93
N THR A 163 2.94 5.66 7.84
CA THR A 163 2.29 6.99 7.83
C THR A 163 0.82 6.94 8.28
N GLY A 164 0.21 5.75 8.28
CA GLY A 164 -1.25 5.56 8.40
C GLY A 164 -2.02 5.95 7.13
N GLY A 165 -1.32 6.24 6.03
CA GLY A 165 -1.85 6.57 4.70
C GLY A 165 -2.01 5.37 3.75
N ALA A 166 -1.36 4.24 4.05
CA ALA A 166 -1.45 3.01 3.29
C ALA A 166 -2.28 1.93 3.98
N ILE A 167 -2.84 1.03 3.18
CA ILE A 167 -3.77 0.00 3.62
C ILE A 167 -3.72 -1.19 2.66
N ASP A 168 -3.69 -2.39 3.23
CA ASP A 168 -3.97 -3.63 2.49
C ASP A 168 -5.45 -3.97 2.65
N VAL A 169 -6.16 -4.11 1.53
CA VAL A 169 -7.60 -4.41 1.50
C VAL A 169 -7.93 -5.50 0.48
N VAL A 170 -8.96 -6.28 0.77
CA VAL A 170 -9.54 -7.27 -0.15
C VAL A 170 -11.05 -7.17 -0.16
N LEU A 171 -11.70 -7.90 -1.07
CA LEU A 171 -13.15 -7.99 -1.12
C LEU A 171 -13.68 -9.24 -0.41
N LEU A 172 -14.81 -9.08 0.25
CA LEU A 172 -15.70 -10.16 0.67
C LEU A 172 -16.99 -10.07 -0.13
N HIS A 173 -17.68 -11.20 -0.25
CA HIS A 173 -19.10 -11.22 -0.60
C HIS A 173 -19.95 -10.76 0.60
N ALA A 174 -21.20 -10.39 0.35
CA ALA A 174 -22.13 -9.91 1.37
C ALA A 174 -22.41 -10.92 2.49
N ASP A 175 -22.21 -12.22 2.24
CA ASP A 175 -22.30 -13.30 3.23
C ASP A 175 -21.04 -13.43 4.12
N GLY A 176 -20.02 -12.60 3.89
CA GLY A 176 -18.76 -12.59 4.63
C GLY A 176 -17.69 -13.52 4.06
N SER A 177 -17.98 -14.33 3.04
CA SER A 177 -16.99 -15.17 2.38
C SER A 177 -15.99 -14.34 1.56
N ARG A 178 -14.73 -14.77 1.45
CA ARG A 178 -13.71 -14.04 0.68
C ARG A 178 -14.03 -14.14 -0.81
N ALA A 179 -14.12 -12.99 -1.48
CA ALA A 179 -14.16 -12.97 -2.93
C ALA A 179 -12.84 -13.53 -3.47
N GLN A 180 -12.91 -14.42 -4.45
CA GLN A 180 -11.71 -15.03 -4.99
C GLN A 180 -10.89 -13.99 -5.75
N MET A 181 -9.72 -13.64 -5.22
CA MET A 181 -8.79 -12.68 -5.83
C MET A 181 -7.45 -13.31 -6.24
N VAL A 182 -7.28 -14.60 -6.01
CA VAL A 182 -6.13 -15.43 -6.44
C VAL A 182 -6.64 -16.80 -6.87
N ILE A 183 -5.85 -17.48 -7.69
CA ILE A 183 -6.04 -18.90 -8.01
C ILE A 183 -4.91 -19.71 -7.39
N ASP A 184 -4.93 -21.02 -7.62
CA ASP A 184 -3.88 -21.93 -7.19
C ASP A 184 -2.49 -21.43 -7.63
N TYR A 185 -1.54 -21.43 -6.67
CA TYR A 185 -0.18 -20.99 -6.91
C TYR A 185 0.64 -21.98 -7.75
N GLU A 186 0.17 -23.23 -7.90
CA GLU A 186 0.73 -24.21 -8.85
C GLU A 186 0.40 -23.85 -10.30
N VAL A 187 -0.76 -23.20 -10.53
CA VAL A 187 -1.19 -22.78 -11.88
C VAL A 187 -0.50 -21.48 -12.28
N ILE A 188 -0.53 -20.46 -11.42
CA ILE A 188 0.24 -19.24 -11.59
C ILE A 188 1.01 -18.97 -10.29
N PRO A 189 2.35 -18.92 -10.31
CA PRO A 189 3.13 -18.69 -9.10
C PRO A 189 2.73 -17.42 -8.35
N ARG A 190 2.72 -17.48 -7.01
CA ARG A 190 2.37 -16.34 -6.14
C ARG A 190 3.06 -15.05 -6.57
N LYS A 191 4.37 -15.09 -6.81
CA LYS A 191 5.17 -13.93 -7.23
C LYS A 191 4.67 -13.22 -8.49
N LYS A 192 3.97 -13.93 -9.38
CA LYS A 192 3.30 -13.35 -10.56
C LYS A 192 1.89 -12.88 -10.22
N GLN A 193 1.12 -13.68 -9.48
CA GLN A 193 -0.26 -13.35 -9.11
C GLN A 193 -0.38 -12.10 -8.25
N MET A 194 0.65 -11.71 -7.50
CA MET A 194 0.60 -10.50 -6.67
C MET A 194 0.45 -9.22 -7.51
N PHE A 195 0.99 -9.21 -8.73
CA PHE A 195 0.87 -8.08 -9.63
C PHE A 195 -0.60 -7.80 -9.97
N THR A 196 -0.98 -6.53 -9.92
CA THR A 196 -2.35 -6.06 -10.15
C THR A 196 -2.86 -6.44 -11.53
N ASP A 197 -2.01 -6.33 -12.54
CA ASP A 197 -2.26 -6.62 -13.95
C ASP A 197 -1.81 -8.03 -14.36
N CYS A 198 -1.72 -8.97 -13.41
CA CYS A 198 -1.38 -10.36 -13.69
C CYS A 198 -2.29 -10.95 -14.78
N SER A 199 -1.68 -11.41 -15.87
CA SER A 199 -2.37 -12.06 -16.99
C SER A 199 -2.69 -13.52 -16.68
N GLY A 200 -3.64 -14.10 -17.44
CA GLY A 200 -4.02 -15.52 -17.32
C GLY A 200 -4.93 -15.86 -16.15
N LEU A 201 -5.40 -14.87 -15.40
CA LEU A 201 -6.39 -15.06 -14.34
C LEU A 201 -7.79 -15.30 -14.93
N PRO A 202 -8.63 -16.15 -14.30
CA PRO A 202 -10.03 -16.29 -14.67
C PRO A 202 -10.79 -14.96 -14.62
N GLU A 203 -11.80 -14.81 -15.48
CA GLU A 203 -12.56 -13.56 -15.63
C GLU A 203 -13.14 -13.03 -14.31
N HIS A 204 -13.66 -13.91 -13.44
CA HIS A 204 -14.22 -13.48 -12.16
C HIS A 204 -13.15 -12.95 -11.19
N VAL A 205 -11.93 -13.48 -11.23
CA VAL A 205 -10.80 -13.00 -10.41
C VAL A 205 -10.33 -11.64 -10.90
N VAL A 206 -10.22 -11.47 -12.23
CA VAL A 206 -9.91 -10.17 -12.86
C VAL A 206 -10.99 -9.15 -12.50
N TYR A 207 -12.27 -9.55 -12.58
CA TYR A 207 -13.40 -8.71 -12.20
C TYR A 207 -13.31 -8.23 -10.75
N HIS A 208 -13.08 -9.12 -9.77
CA HIS A 208 -12.95 -8.73 -8.36
C HIS A 208 -11.79 -7.75 -8.13
N ARG A 209 -10.63 -7.99 -8.76
CA ARG A 209 -9.47 -7.08 -8.67
C ARG A 209 -9.77 -5.72 -9.28
N GLN A 210 -10.39 -5.70 -10.46
CA GLN A 210 -10.74 -4.47 -11.15
C GLN A 210 -11.83 -3.70 -10.40
N LEU A 211 -12.81 -4.38 -9.83
CA LEU A 211 -13.84 -3.78 -8.98
C LEU A 211 -13.17 -3.06 -7.80
N LEU A 212 -12.32 -3.77 -7.03
CA LEU A 212 -11.62 -3.17 -5.91
C LEU A 212 -10.81 -1.95 -6.35
N LYS A 213 -9.99 -2.11 -7.40
CA LYS A 213 -9.12 -1.05 -7.92
C LYS A 213 -9.91 0.18 -8.34
N THR A 214 -10.97 -0.01 -9.14
CA THR A 214 -11.81 1.10 -9.63
C THR A 214 -12.42 1.89 -8.47
N HIS A 215 -13.01 1.22 -7.48
CA HIS A 215 -13.66 1.91 -6.37
C HIS A 215 -12.66 2.58 -5.42
N MET A 216 -11.52 1.94 -5.14
CA MET A 216 -10.44 2.55 -4.35
C MET A 216 -9.86 3.78 -5.06
N GLU A 217 -9.50 3.67 -6.34
CA GLU A 217 -8.94 4.79 -7.12
C GLU A 217 -9.96 5.91 -7.37
N GLY A 218 -11.26 5.59 -7.44
CA GLY A 218 -12.35 6.58 -7.49
C GLY A 218 -12.38 7.51 -6.28
N GLU A 219 -11.93 7.03 -5.12
CA GLU A 219 -11.77 7.84 -3.89
C GLU A 219 -10.34 8.37 -3.71
N GLY A 220 -9.53 8.37 -4.78
CA GLY A 220 -8.22 9.00 -4.84
C GLY A 220 -7.05 8.15 -4.35
N PHE A 221 -7.30 6.94 -3.82
CA PHE A 221 -6.23 5.98 -3.54
C PHE A 221 -5.44 5.65 -4.81
N MET A 222 -4.21 5.19 -4.64
CA MET A 222 -3.40 4.66 -5.73
C MET A 222 -2.98 3.22 -5.40
N ASN A 223 -3.26 2.29 -6.31
CA ASN A 223 -2.80 0.91 -6.16
C ASN A 223 -1.27 0.80 -6.33
N TYR A 224 -0.64 -0.11 -5.57
CA TYR A 224 0.70 -0.56 -5.87
C TYR A 224 0.67 -1.71 -6.86
N PHE A 225 1.23 -1.50 -8.05
CA PHE A 225 1.11 -2.45 -9.16
C PHE A 225 1.67 -3.85 -8.89
N ARG A 226 2.55 -4.02 -7.90
CA ARG A 226 3.12 -5.32 -7.52
C ARG A 226 2.24 -6.09 -6.53
N GLU A 227 1.23 -5.43 -5.96
CA GLU A 227 0.36 -5.96 -4.92
C GLU A 227 -1.08 -5.50 -5.15
N TYR A 228 -1.92 -6.37 -5.72
CA TYR A 228 -3.31 -6.06 -6.08
C TYR A 228 -4.18 -5.56 -4.90
N TRP A 229 -3.78 -5.88 -3.66
CA TRP A 229 -4.49 -5.53 -2.43
C TRP A 229 -3.97 -4.24 -1.78
N HIS A 230 -2.80 -3.74 -2.18
CA HIS A 230 -2.15 -2.62 -1.51
C HIS A 230 -2.54 -1.29 -2.16
N TYR A 231 -3.02 -0.37 -1.33
CA TYR A 231 -3.42 0.96 -1.74
C TYR A 231 -2.86 1.99 -0.77
N SER A 232 -2.58 3.18 -1.26
CA SER A 232 -2.27 4.30 -0.39
C SER A 232 -2.79 5.64 -0.89
N PHE A 233 -2.88 6.60 0.02
CA PHE A 233 -3.18 7.99 -0.25
C PHE A 233 -2.29 8.86 0.63
N GLY A 234 -1.78 9.96 0.09
CA GLY A 234 -1.08 10.99 0.85
C GLY A 234 0.34 10.64 1.33
N ASP A 235 0.84 9.41 1.17
CA ASP A 235 2.25 9.11 1.42
C ASP A 235 3.14 9.46 0.20
N SER A 236 4.47 9.36 0.36
CA SER A 236 5.42 9.70 -0.69
C SER A 236 5.35 8.77 -1.91
N TYR A 237 5.00 7.50 -1.73
CA TYR A 237 4.82 6.56 -2.85
C TYR A 237 3.56 6.90 -3.66
N TRP A 238 2.48 7.30 -2.98
CA TRP A 238 1.28 7.86 -3.61
C TRP A 238 1.62 9.12 -4.40
N ALA A 239 2.39 10.05 -3.80
CA ALA A 239 2.77 11.29 -4.46
C ALA A 239 3.56 11.01 -5.76
N VAL A 240 4.58 10.14 -5.70
CA VAL A 240 5.32 9.72 -6.89
C VAL A 240 4.38 9.14 -7.96
N ARG A 241 3.55 8.14 -7.62
CA ARG A 241 2.68 7.48 -8.61
C ARG A 241 1.57 8.40 -9.16
N ARG A 242 1.15 9.40 -8.38
CA ARG A 242 0.18 10.43 -8.80
C ARG A 242 0.82 11.60 -9.52
N LYS A 243 2.15 11.63 -9.63
CA LYS A 243 2.90 12.74 -10.23
C LYS A 243 2.68 14.05 -9.44
N GLU A 244 2.57 13.91 -8.13
CA GLU A 244 2.42 15.02 -7.18
C GLU A 244 3.76 15.29 -6.51
N LYS A 245 4.03 16.56 -6.19
CA LYS A 245 5.26 16.98 -5.50
C LYS A 245 5.17 16.88 -3.98
N VAL A 246 3.97 16.68 -3.44
CA VAL A 246 3.70 16.79 -2.02
C VAL A 246 3.09 15.50 -1.49
N ALA A 247 3.71 14.94 -0.45
CA ALA A 247 3.08 13.97 0.42
C ALA A 247 2.42 14.70 1.60
N HIS A 248 1.28 14.19 2.04
CA HIS A 248 0.47 14.74 3.13
C HIS A 248 0.67 14.00 4.45
N TYR A 249 1.21 12.79 4.45
CA TYR A 249 1.36 11.97 5.65
C TYR A 249 2.80 11.54 5.88
N GLY A 250 3.33 11.89 7.04
CA GLY A 250 4.58 11.37 7.60
C GLY A 250 4.30 10.42 8.75
N ILE A 251 5.33 10.10 9.53
CA ILE A 251 5.23 9.25 10.71
C ILE A 251 4.31 9.92 11.75
N PRO A 252 3.21 9.25 12.17
CA PRO A 252 2.32 9.77 13.20
C PRO A 252 3.06 9.99 14.52
N GLN A 253 3.04 11.23 14.98
CA GLN A 253 3.47 11.63 16.33
C GLN A 253 2.38 11.37 17.38
N LYS A 254 2.77 11.37 18.67
CA LYS A 254 1.88 11.10 19.82
C LYS A 254 0.56 11.90 19.80
N HIS A 255 0.60 13.16 19.38
CA HIS A 255 -0.58 14.04 19.37
C HIS A 255 -1.63 13.65 18.30
N HIS A 256 -1.28 12.80 17.33
CA HIS A 256 -2.24 12.28 16.36
C HIS A 256 -3.09 11.14 16.92
N PHE A 257 -2.60 10.42 17.93
CA PHE A 257 -3.37 9.34 18.54
C PHE A 257 -4.41 9.94 19.50
N PRO A 258 -5.61 9.33 19.62
CA PRO A 258 -6.59 9.77 20.59
C PRO A 258 -6.00 9.68 22.01
N SER A 259 -6.28 10.71 22.81
CA SER A 259 -5.89 10.77 24.23
C SER A 259 -6.58 9.68 25.06
#